data_AF-Q4TGY0-F1
#
_entry.id   AF-Q4TGY0-F1
#
_cell.length_a   1.000
_cell.length_b   1.000
_cell.length_c   1.000
_cell.angle_alpha   90.00
_cell.angle_beta   90.00
_cell.angle_gamma   90.00
#
_symmetry.space_group_name_H-M   'P 1'
#
loop_
_entity.id
_entity.type
_entity.pdbx_description
1 polymer ?
#
loop_
_entity_poly.entity_id
_entity_poly.type
_entity_poly.pdbx_seq_one_letter_code
_entity_poly.pdbx_strand_id
1 'polypeptide(L)'
;YLTGSEKYYTHIRCQGISALNLTRCALDLREGETVATGYKGIYSTELFSQKAISIIENHSSTEPLFLYVAFQAVHTPLQVPKRYLSPYGFIQDHSRRVYAGMVSAMDEAVGNITLALQQRGLWQNTVFVFSTG
;
A
#
# COMPACT_ATOMS: atom_id res chain seq x y z
N TYR A 1 6.91 5.00 7.21
CA TYR A 1 7.51 3.70 6.89
C TYR A 1 8.96 3.72 7.25
N LEU A 2 9.44 2.76 8.05
CA LEU A 2 10.87 2.60 8.26
C LEU A 2 11.41 1.29 7.69
N THR A 3 10.61 0.21 7.63
CA THR A 3 11.18 -1.12 7.36
C THR A 3 10.45 -1.96 6.32
N GLY A 4 9.25 -1.56 5.88
CA GLY A 4 8.50 -2.22 4.79
C GLY A 4 8.05 -3.65 5.05
N SER A 5 8.31 -4.20 6.25
CA SER A 5 8.15 -5.63 6.58
C SER A 5 7.05 -5.90 7.61
N GLU A 6 6.07 -5.01 7.70
CA GLU A 6 4.92 -5.15 8.61
C GLU A 6 3.80 -6.03 8.04
N LYS A 7 2.76 -6.32 8.83
CA LYS A 7 1.54 -6.95 8.30
C LYS A 7 0.65 -5.91 7.62
N TYR A 8 0.04 -6.27 6.49
CA TYR A 8 -0.77 -5.37 5.66
C TYR A 8 -1.98 -4.75 6.35
N TYR A 9 -2.52 -5.40 7.39
CA TYR A 9 -3.72 -4.95 8.10
C TYR A 9 -3.44 -4.38 9.48
N THR A 10 -2.49 -4.96 10.21
CA THR A 10 -2.22 -4.51 11.59
C THR A 10 -1.16 -3.43 11.63
N HIS A 11 -0.38 -3.28 10.55
CA HIS A 11 0.75 -2.38 10.47
C HIS A 11 1.78 -2.58 11.59
N ILE A 12 1.88 -3.83 12.07
CA ILE A 12 2.80 -4.20 13.13
C ILE A 12 3.90 -5.03 12.52
N ARG A 13 5.14 -4.69 12.88
CA ARG A 13 6.30 -5.53 12.67
C ARG A 13 6.72 -6.13 13.99
N CYS A 14 6.94 -7.44 13.99
CA CYS A 14 7.52 -8.16 15.12
C CYS A 14 8.91 -8.67 14.75
N GLN A 15 9.87 -8.51 15.64
CA GLN A 15 11.24 -8.97 15.48
C GLN A 15 11.63 -9.84 16.67
N GLY A 16 12.11 -11.05 16.38
CA GLY A 16 12.74 -11.92 17.37
C GLY A 16 14.15 -11.43 17.71
N ILE A 17 14.47 -11.44 19.00
CA ILE A 17 15.78 -11.09 19.56
C ILE A 17 16.34 -12.34 20.23
N SER A 18 17.06 -13.17 19.46
CA SER A 18 17.52 -14.50 19.91
C SER A 18 18.38 -14.44 21.16
N ALA A 19 19.24 -13.42 21.29
CA ALA A 19 20.10 -13.22 22.47
C ALA A 19 19.32 -13.03 23.78
N LEU A 20 18.06 -12.61 23.71
CA LEU A 20 17.19 -12.38 24.88
C LEU A 20 16.02 -13.37 24.95
N ASN A 21 15.93 -14.34 24.03
CA ASN A 21 14.76 -15.21 23.86
C ASN A 21 13.42 -14.45 23.91
N LEU A 22 13.36 -13.28 23.24
CA LEU A 22 12.22 -12.36 23.31
C LEU A 22 11.76 -11.96 21.91
N THR A 23 10.45 -11.76 21.72
CA THR A 23 9.90 -11.10 20.53
C THR A 23 9.40 -9.71 20.91
N ARG A 24 9.80 -8.69 20.14
CA ARG A 24 9.27 -7.33 20.27
C ARG A 24 8.44 -6.98 19.06
N CYS A 25 7.27 -6.39 19.29
CA CYS A 25 6.37 -5.92 18.24
C CYS A 25 6.15 -4.42 18.38
N ALA A 26 6.16 -3.71 17.25
CA ALA A 26 5.88 -2.29 17.18
C ALA A 26 5.06 -1.96 15.93
N LEU A 27 4.25 -0.91 16.03
CA LEU A 27 3.55 -0.31 14.90
C LEU A 27 4.57 0.41 14.01
N ASP A 28 4.65 0.05 12.73
CA ASP A 28 5.58 0.63 11.72
C ASP A 28 4.81 1.44 10.64
N LEU A 29 3.77 2.15 11.09
CA LEU A 29 3.01 3.09 10.27
C LEU A 29 3.03 4.48 10.88
N ARG A 30 3.23 5.48 10.02
CA ARG A 30 3.35 6.88 10.41
C ARG A 30 2.53 7.80 9.51
N GLU A 31 2.08 8.90 10.09
CA GLU A 31 1.48 10.03 9.42
C GLU A 31 2.26 11.29 9.83
N GLY A 32 2.96 11.88 8.87
CA GLY A 32 4.04 12.82 9.18
C GLY A 32 5.07 12.20 10.12
N GLU A 33 5.38 12.89 11.21
CA GLU A 33 6.32 12.42 12.23
C GLU A 33 5.68 11.52 13.30
N THR A 34 4.35 11.41 13.31
CA THR A 34 3.60 10.73 14.36
C THR A 34 3.29 9.27 14.03
N VAL A 35 3.11 8.46 15.07
CA VAL A 35 2.68 7.07 14.93
C VAL A 35 1.19 7.02 14.57
N ALA A 36 0.86 6.31 13.50
CA ALA A 36 -0.49 6.30 12.94
C ALA A 36 -1.32 5.11 13.48
N THR A 37 -1.92 5.27 14.66
CA THR A 37 -2.64 4.20 15.37
C THR A 37 -4.05 3.92 14.84
N GLY A 38 -4.65 4.85 14.09
CA GLY A 38 -6.05 4.80 13.64
C GLY A 38 -6.35 3.85 12.48
N TYR A 39 -5.36 3.15 11.92
CA TYR A 39 -5.53 2.39 10.67
C TYR A 39 -5.56 0.87 10.84
N LYS A 40 -5.63 0.36 12.08
CA LYS A 40 -5.69 -1.08 12.33
C LYS A 40 -6.91 -1.71 11.65
N GLY A 41 -6.67 -2.74 10.85
CA GLY A 41 -7.69 -3.47 10.09
C GLY A 41 -7.92 -2.92 8.67
N ILE A 42 -7.28 -1.81 8.30
CA ILE A 42 -7.32 -1.27 6.95
C ILE A 42 -6.18 -1.91 6.15
N TYR A 43 -6.44 -2.33 4.91
CA TYR A 43 -5.43 -2.94 4.06
C TYR A 43 -4.45 -1.87 3.53
N SER A 44 -3.14 -2.07 3.70
CA SER A 44 -2.13 -1.04 3.42
C SER A 44 -2.15 -0.52 1.98
N THR A 45 -2.39 -1.38 0.98
CA THR A 45 -2.50 -0.96 -0.43
C THR A 45 -3.66 0.01 -0.64
N GLU A 46 -4.82 -0.27 -0.04
CA GLU A 46 -5.99 0.62 -0.11
C GLU A 46 -5.72 1.91 0.67
N LEU A 47 -5.10 1.82 1.85
CA LEU A 47 -4.74 2.97 2.66
C LEU A 47 -3.83 3.95 1.89
N PHE A 48 -2.77 3.46 1.24
CA PHE A 48 -1.86 4.33 0.48
C PHE A 48 -2.49 4.87 -0.77
N SER A 49 -3.33 4.07 -1.45
CA SER A 49 -4.15 4.58 -2.55
C SER A 49 -5.00 5.76 -2.11
N GLN A 50 -5.72 5.63 -1.00
CA GLN A 50 -6.60 6.69 -0.48
C GLN A 50 -5.81 7.93 -0.03
N LYS A 51 -4.64 7.76 0.58
CA LYS A 51 -3.77 8.89 0.95
C LYS A 51 -3.21 9.62 -0.27
N ALA A 52 -2.77 8.89 -1.29
CA ALA A 52 -2.30 9.48 -2.54
C ALA A 52 -3.42 10.26 -3.25
N ILE A 53 -4.62 9.68 -3.34
CA ILE A 53 -5.80 10.33 -3.90
C ILE A 53 -6.14 11.60 -3.13
N SER A 54 -6.19 11.54 -1.79
CA SER A 54 -6.47 12.70 -0.95
C SER A 54 -5.45 13.83 -1.15
N ILE A 55 -4.17 13.51 -1.32
CA ILE A 55 -3.14 14.53 -1.66
C ILE A 55 -3.46 15.15 -3.02
N ILE A 56 -3.75 14.35 -4.06
CA ILE A 56 -4.08 14.82 -5.41
C ILE A 56 -5.34 15.70 -5.42
N GLU A 57 -6.39 15.30 -4.70
CA GLU A 57 -7.65 16.03 -4.63
C GLU A 57 -7.49 17.39 -3.95
N ASN A 58 -6.67 17.47 -2.90
CA ASN A 58 -6.43 18.69 -2.13
C ASN A 58 -5.26 19.54 -2.64
N HIS A 59 -4.50 19.05 -3.64
CA HIS A 59 -3.35 19.75 -4.18
C HIS A 59 -3.76 20.99 -4.97
N SER A 60 -3.03 22.10 -4.81
CA SER A 60 -3.24 23.33 -5.58
C SER A 60 -2.73 23.16 -7.02
N SER A 61 -3.55 23.51 -8.01
CA SER A 61 -3.14 23.45 -9.41
C SER A 61 -2.08 24.48 -9.81
N THR A 62 -1.74 25.42 -8.93
CA THR A 62 -0.73 26.47 -9.18
C THR A 62 0.70 26.02 -8.91
N GLU A 63 0.90 24.89 -8.21
CA GLU A 63 2.22 24.38 -7.85
C GLU A 63 2.43 22.98 -8.43
N PRO A 64 3.65 22.62 -8.88
CA PRO A 64 3.92 21.27 -9.34
C PRO A 64 3.86 20.27 -8.16
N LEU A 65 3.31 19.08 -8.40
CA LEU A 65 3.25 17.99 -7.42
C LEU A 65 4.37 16.98 -7.68
N PHE A 66 5.16 16.68 -6.64
CA PHE A 66 5.97 15.47 -6.58
C PHE A 66 5.35 14.50 -5.56
N LEU A 67 4.99 13.31 -6.02
CA LEU A 67 4.37 12.29 -5.18
C LEU A 67 5.07 10.94 -5.38
N TYR A 68 5.61 10.39 -4.29
CA TYR A 68 6.21 9.07 -4.27
C TYR A 68 5.31 8.11 -3.47
N VAL A 69 4.71 7.14 -4.17
CA VAL A 69 3.83 6.14 -3.56
C VAL A 69 4.55 4.80 -3.51
N ALA A 70 5.19 4.53 -2.36
CA ALA A 70 5.88 3.27 -2.10
C ALA A 70 4.90 2.24 -1.52
N PHE A 71 4.24 1.48 -2.38
CA PHE A 71 3.37 0.39 -1.91
C PHE A 71 4.18 -0.67 -1.15
N GLN A 72 3.58 -1.20 -0.08
CA GLN A 72 4.05 -2.44 0.54
C GLN A 72 3.83 -3.64 -0.40
N ALA A 73 2.72 -3.61 -1.14
CA ALA A 73 2.42 -4.60 -2.16
C ALA A 73 3.53 -4.66 -3.23
N VAL A 74 3.94 -5.84 -3.70
CA VAL A 74 3.39 -7.19 -3.43
C VAL A 74 4.32 -8.04 -2.56
N HIS A 75 5.07 -7.41 -1.66
CA HIS A 75 6.02 -8.09 -0.79
C HIS A 75 5.32 -8.98 0.25
N THR A 76 6.05 -9.94 0.81
CA THR A 76 5.58 -10.72 1.96
C THR A 76 5.28 -9.84 3.19
N PRO A 77 4.39 -10.27 4.11
CA PRO A 77 3.62 -11.51 4.11
C PRO A 77 2.49 -11.52 3.07
N LEU A 78 2.11 -12.70 2.56
CA LEU A 78 1.04 -12.84 1.58
C LEU A 78 -0.34 -12.62 2.24
N GLN A 79 -0.88 -11.41 2.09
CA GLN A 79 -2.15 -10.99 2.67
C GLN A 79 -2.91 -10.12 1.66
N VAL A 80 -4.19 -10.44 1.44
CA VAL A 80 -5.05 -9.70 0.53
C VAL A 80 -6.52 -9.83 0.93
N PRO A 81 -7.38 -8.82 0.68
CA PRO A 81 -8.81 -8.96 0.86
C PRO A 81 -9.39 -10.11 0.03
N LYS A 82 -10.32 -10.88 0.61
CA LYS A 82 -10.92 -12.07 -0.04
C LYS A 82 -11.50 -11.79 -1.42
N ARG A 83 -12.01 -10.58 -1.66
CA ARG A 83 -12.60 -10.18 -2.96
C ARG A 83 -11.61 -10.28 -4.12
N TYR A 84 -10.31 -10.08 -3.86
CA TYR A 84 -9.26 -10.23 -4.86
C TYR A 84 -8.83 -11.68 -5.10
N LEU A 85 -9.28 -12.64 -4.29
CA LEU A 85 -8.99 -14.06 -4.50
C LEU A 85 -9.98 -14.71 -5.46
N SER A 86 -11.22 -14.20 -5.50
CA SER A 86 -12.32 -14.78 -6.27
C SER A 86 -11.99 -14.97 -7.77
N PRO A 87 -11.39 -13.97 -8.46
CA PRO A 87 -11.06 -14.11 -9.88
C PRO A 87 -10.02 -15.19 -10.16
N TYR A 88 -9.21 -15.56 -9.16
CA TYR A 88 -8.06 -16.44 -9.29
C TYR A 88 -8.31 -17.85 -8.74
N GLY A 89 -9.57 -18.27 -8.60
CA GLY A 89 -9.94 -19.60 -8.12
C GLY A 89 -9.32 -20.75 -8.93
N PHE A 90 -8.98 -20.50 -10.21
CA PHE A 90 -8.32 -21.47 -11.08
C PHE A 90 -6.84 -21.73 -10.71
N ILE A 91 -6.19 -20.84 -9.95
CA ILE A 91 -4.81 -21.02 -9.50
C ILE A 91 -4.79 -21.98 -8.31
N GLN A 92 -4.19 -23.17 -8.53
CA GLN A 92 -4.10 -24.24 -7.53
C GLN A 92 -3.11 -23.91 -6.41
N ASP A 93 -1.94 -23.34 -6.77
CA ASP A 93 -0.96 -22.91 -5.78
C ASP A 93 -1.50 -21.75 -4.95
N HIS A 94 -1.65 -21.99 -3.64
CA HIS A 94 -2.27 -21.02 -2.74
C HIS A 94 -1.48 -19.71 -2.69
N SER A 95 -0.15 -19.79 -2.60
CA SER A 95 0.72 -18.62 -2.51
C SER A 95 0.62 -17.76 -3.77
N ARG A 96 0.64 -18.39 -4.94
CA ARG A 96 0.49 -17.72 -6.24
C ARG A 96 -0.89 -17.10 -6.38
N ARG A 97 -1.94 -17.76 -5.90
CA ARG A 97 -3.31 -17.21 -5.90
C ARG A 97 -3.42 -15.96 -5.04
N VAL A 98 -2.84 -15.97 -3.83
CA VAL A 98 -2.81 -14.79 -2.96
C VAL A 98 -1.97 -13.69 -3.59
N TYR A 99 -0.80 -14.01 -4.13
CA TYR A 99 0.07 -13.06 -4.83
C TYR A 99 -0.64 -12.39 -6.02
N ALA A 100 -1.35 -13.16 -6.85
CA ALA A 100 -2.14 -12.62 -7.96
C ALA A 100 -3.21 -11.64 -7.46
N GLY A 101 -3.90 -11.98 -6.37
CA GLY A 101 -4.83 -11.06 -5.72
C GLY A 101 -4.16 -9.76 -5.23
N MET A 102 -2.96 -9.85 -4.66
CA MET A 102 -2.21 -8.67 -4.19
C MET A 102 -1.80 -7.77 -5.37
N VAL A 103 -1.37 -8.36 -6.49
CA VAL A 103 -1.10 -7.62 -7.74
C VAL A 103 -2.35 -6.89 -8.22
N SER A 104 -3.52 -7.55 -8.21
CA SER A 104 -4.77 -6.87 -8.59
C SER A 104 -5.18 -5.74 -7.67
N ALA A 105 -4.95 -5.89 -6.36
CA ALA A 105 -5.22 -4.79 -5.42
C ALA A 105 -4.31 -3.58 -5.69
N MET A 106 -3.05 -3.82 -6.07
CA MET A 106 -2.11 -2.77 -6.46
C MET A 106 -2.50 -2.13 -7.80
N ASP A 107 -2.93 -2.93 -8.78
CA ASP A 107 -3.43 -2.44 -10.07
C ASP A 107 -4.66 -1.54 -9.90
N GLU A 108 -5.65 -1.96 -9.08
CA GLU A 108 -6.81 -1.14 -8.73
C GLU A 108 -6.39 0.18 -8.06
N ALA A 109 -5.42 0.12 -7.13
CA ALA A 109 -4.89 1.32 -6.47
C ALA A 109 -4.21 2.29 -7.45
N VAL A 110 -3.39 1.79 -8.39
CA VAL A 110 -2.78 2.60 -9.46
C VAL A 110 -3.86 3.20 -10.36
N GLY A 111 -4.86 2.41 -10.75
CA GLY A 111 -6.02 2.87 -11.50
C GLY A 111 -6.72 4.04 -10.80
N ASN A 112 -7.03 3.90 -9.51
CA ASN A 112 -7.69 4.95 -8.74
C ASN A 112 -6.85 6.24 -8.62
N ILE A 113 -5.52 6.12 -8.44
CA ILE A 113 -4.60 7.28 -8.40
C ILE A 113 -4.59 8.01 -9.75
N THR A 114 -4.45 7.26 -10.85
CA THR A 114 -4.44 7.86 -12.20
C THR A 114 -5.78 8.51 -12.55
N LEU A 115 -6.90 7.89 -12.12
CA LEU A 115 -8.24 8.47 -12.26
C LEU A 115 -8.38 9.78 -11.48
N ALA A 116 -7.88 9.86 -10.24
CA ALA A 116 -7.90 11.10 -9.46
C ALA A 116 -7.11 12.22 -10.15
N LEU A 117 -5.93 11.91 -10.72
CA LEU A 117 -5.16 12.86 -11.53
C LEU A 117 -5.93 13.36 -12.76
N GLN A 118 -6.65 12.46 -13.44
CA GLN A 118 -7.48 12.81 -14.59
C GLN A 118 -8.66 13.70 -14.18
N GLN A 119 -9.38 13.35 -13.12
CA GLN A 119 -10.52 14.11 -12.62
C GLN A 119 -10.13 15.51 -12.13
N ARG A 120 -8.93 15.66 -11.57
CA ARG A 120 -8.36 16.97 -11.18
C ARG A 120 -7.73 17.74 -12.34
N GLY A 121 -7.71 17.17 -13.55
CA GLY A 121 -7.12 17.80 -14.73
C GLY A 121 -5.58 17.87 -14.71
N LEU A 122 -4.92 17.15 -13.79
CA LEU A 122 -3.47 17.14 -13.64
C LEU A 122 -2.78 16.15 -14.59
N TRP A 123 -3.52 15.16 -15.11
CA TRP A 123 -2.96 14.05 -15.90
C TRP A 123 -2.18 14.49 -17.14
N GLN A 124 -2.67 15.48 -17.89
CA GLN A 124 -2.05 15.92 -19.15
C GLN A 124 -0.66 16.53 -18.98
N ASN A 125 -0.33 16.97 -17.76
CA ASN A 125 0.98 17.53 -17.42
C ASN A 125 1.66 16.72 -16.30
N THR A 126 1.40 15.42 -16.25
CA THR A 126 2.02 14.49 -15.29
C THR A 126 2.95 13.53 -16.02
N VAL A 127 4.16 13.34 -15.49
CA VAL A 127 5.02 12.19 -15.83
C VAL A 127 4.78 11.11 -14.78
N PHE A 128 4.11 10.03 -15.17
CA PHE A 128 3.84 8.90 -14.30
C PHE A 128 4.87 7.80 -14.52
N VAL A 129 5.57 7.40 -13.47
CA VAL A 129 6.56 6.31 -13.50
C VAL A 129 6.11 5.20 -12.56
N PHE A 130 6.10 3.98 -13.08
CA PHE A 130 5.86 2.76 -12.30
C PHE A 130 7.09 1.88 -12.35
N SER A 131 7.60 1.47 -11.19
CA SER A 131 8.75 0.58 -11.07
C SER A 131 8.56 -0.36 -9.88
N THR A 132 9.27 -1.48 -9.91
CA THR A 132 9.49 -2.35 -8.76
C THR A 132 10.77 -1.91 -8.02
N GLY A 133 10.92 -2.33 -6.76
CA GLY A 133 12.05 -2.01 -5.89
C GLY A 133 12.48 -3.18 -5.03
#